data_AF-A0A443RZ96-F1
#
_entry.id   AF-A0A443RZ96-F1
#
_cell.length_a   1.000
_cell.length_b   1.000
_cell.length_c   1.000
_cell.angle_alpha   90.00
_cell.angle_beta   90.00
_cell.angle_gamma   90.00
#
_symmetry.space_group_name_H-M   'P 1'
#
loop_
_entity.id
_entity.type
_entity.pdbx_description
1 polymer ?
#
loop_
_entity_poly.entity_id
_entity_poly.type
_entity_poly.pdbx_seq_one_letter_code
_entity_poly.pdbx_strand_id
1 'polypeptide(L)'
;MKYSIVEVKEEIKKRGNQFRRQVISCKDKVAKLAHPFISDRSVILVNSKSTIVYKTLCEAAQSHKRFTVFVTQSSVDNSGEIMLEWLKKKGIECNLILDSAIGYYMEKVDLVLTGAEGVLENGGIINKIGTYPLALCAKAMNKPFYVLVESFKFARLYLLNQDDIPQRIKCKHSANPIVDYTPPAFITLLLTNLGSLTTAAVSDVLMQLYL
;
A
#
# COMPACT_ATOMS: atom_id res chain seq x y z
N MET A 1 20.14 -11.14 36.57
CA MET A 1 20.77 -9.86 36.16
C MET A 1 19.77 -8.74 36.45
N LYS A 2 20.01 -7.85 37.42
CA LYS A 2 19.11 -6.72 37.72
C LYS A 2 19.66 -5.49 37.01
N TYR A 3 19.07 -5.12 35.88
CA TYR A 3 19.40 -3.88 35.18
C TYR A 3 18.91 -2.67 35.99
N SER A 4 19.69 -1.60 36.02
CA SER A 4 19.26 -0.31 36.55
C SER A 4 18.20 0.32 35.63
N ILE A 5 17.23 1.04 36.21
CA ILE A 5 16.23 1.81 35.45
C ILE A 5 16.91 2.77 34.45
N VAL A 6 18.07 3.32 34.82
CA VAL A 6 18.85 4.22 33.97
C VAL A 6 19.42 3.48 32.75
N GLU A 7 19.94 2.27 32.95
CA GLU A 7 20.49 1.44 31.87
C GLU A 7 19.40 1.03 30.87
N VAL A 8 18.24 0.61 31.38
CA VAL A 8 17.08 0.24 30.54
C VAL A 8 16.61 1.45 29.71
N LYS A 9 16.57 2.64 30.32
CA LYS A 9 16.17 3.88 29.62
C LYS A 9 17.10 4.21 28.46
N GLU A 10 18.42 4.12 28.66
CA GLU A 10 19.39 4.39 27.60
C GLU A 10 19.33 3.35 26.48
N GLU A 11 19.14 2.07 26.82
CA GLU A 11 19.00 1.01 25.81
C GLU A 11 17.72 1.20 24.97
N ILE A 12 16.58 1.59 25.57
CA ILE A 12 15.35 1.91 24.83
C ILE A 12 15.58 3.09 23.87
N LYS A 13 16.28 4.15 24.30
CA LYS A 13 16.62 5.28 23.41
C LYS A 13 17.48 4.82 22.22
N LYS A 14 18.50 4.00 22.48
CA LYS A 14 19.38 3.46 21.45
C LYS A 14 18.60 2.62 20.43
N ARG A 15 17.75 1.71 20.90
CA ARG A 15 16.87 0.87 20.06
C ARG A 15 15.85 1.72 19.28
N GLY A 16 15.27 2.74 19.92
CA GLY A 16 14.37 3.68 19.26
C GLY A 16 15.03 4.42 18.08
N ASN A 17 16.28 4.85 18.25
CA ASN A 17 17.06 5.46 17.16
C ASN A 17 17.39 4.46 16.04
N GLN A 18 17.64 3.20 16.37
CA GLN A 18 17.82 2.14 15.36
C GLN A 18 16.54 1.88 14.58
N PHE A 19 15.40 1.75 15.28
CA PHE A 19 14.09 1.58 14.66
C PHE A 19 13.74 2.76 13.75
N ARG A 20 13.98 3.99 14.18
CA ARG A 20 13.78 5.20 13.35
C ARG A 20 14.57 5.11 12.03
N ARG A 21 15.84 4.71 12.08
CA ARG A 21 16.67 4.53 10.87
C ARG A 21 16.12 3.44 9.95
N GLN A 22 15.64 2.34 10.53
CA GLN A 22 14.99 1.27 9.76
C GLN A 22 13.73 1.77 9.05
N VAL A 23 12.82 2.46 9.76
CA VAL A 23 11.58 3.02 9.21
C VAL A 23 11.86 3.95 8.03
N ILE A 24 12.87 4.84 8.17
CA ILE A 24 13.25 5.78 7.10
C ILE A 24 13.72 5.02 5.84
N SER A 25 14.59 4.03 6.00
CA SER A 25 15.13 3.25 4.87
C SER A 25 14.14 2.23 4.28
N CYS A 26 13.05 1.94 4.99
CA CYS A 26 12.11 0.88 4.63
C CYS A 26 11.46 1.12 3.27
N LYS A 27 11.09 2.38 2.98
CA LYS A 27 10.47 2.73 1.71
C LYS A 27 11.41 2.57 0.52
N ASP A 28 12.69 2.89 0.68
CA ASP A 28 13.71 2.64 -0.36
C ASP A 28 13.83 1.15 -0.66
N LYS A 29 13.86 0.33 0.39
CA LYS A 29 13.95 -1.13 0.24
C LYS A 29 12.74 -1.70 -0.48
N VAL A 30 11.53 -1.31 -0.09
CA VAL A 30 10.29 -1.75 -0.75
C VAL A 30 10.29 -1.32 -2.22
N ALA A 31 10.62 -0.06 -2.53
CA ALA A 31 10.65 0.43 -3.91
C ALA A 31 11.63 -0.36 -4.79
N LYS A 32 12.83 -0.66 -4.27
CA LYS A 32 13.84 -1.49 -4.96
C LYS A 32 13.42 -2.95 -5.17
N LEU A 33 12.66 -3.52 -4.24
CA LEU A 33 12.13 -4.88 -4.38
C LEU A 33 10.90 -4.93 -5.31
N ALA A 34 10.16 -3.83 -5.40
CA ALA A 34 8.88 -3.80 -6.09
C ALA A 34 8.95 -3.28 -7.53
N HIS A 35 9.88 -2.39 -7.88
CA HIS A 35 9.99 -1.89 -9.26
C HIS A 35 10.20 -2.98 -10.32
N PRO A 36 10.76 -4.19 -10.05
CA PRO A 36 10.84 -5.27 -11.04
C PRO A 36 9.48 -5.78 -11.50
N PHE A 37 8.44 -5.67 -10.67
CA PHE A 37 7.06 -6.11 -11.01
C PHE A 37 6.35 -5.20 -12.02
N ILE A 38 6.91 -4.02 -12.29
CA ILE A 38 6.45 -3.12 -13.34
C ILE A 38 7.14 -3.53 -14.64
N SER A 39 6.39 -3.91 -15.67
CA SER A 39 6.94 -4.25 -16.98
C SER A 39 7.15 -2.99 -17.84
N ASP A 40 8.08 -3.04 -18.80
CA ASP A 40 8.20 -1.98 -19.81
C ASP A 40 6.92 -1.91 -20.66
N ARG A 41 6.50 -0.70 -20.99
CA ARG A 41 5.27 -0.33 -21.68
C ARG A 41 3.97 -0.78 -20.99
N SER A 42 4.02 -0.96 -19.67
CA SER A 42 2.81 -1.33 -18.90
C SER A 42 1.91 -0.13 -18.60
N VAL A 43 0.62 -0.40 -18.46
CA VAL A 43 -0.38 0.54 -17.97
C VAL A 43 -0.73 0.19 -16.53
N ILE A 44 -0.54 1.13 -15.61
CA ILE A 44 -0.67 0.94 -14.17
C ILE A 44 -1.86 1.74 -13.65
N LEU A 45 -2.71 1.15 -12.83
CA LEU A 45 -3.75 1.87 -12.10
C LEU A 45 -3.42 1.98 -10.62
N VAL A 46 -3.57 3.18 -10.06
CA VAL A 46 -3.30 3.50 -8.65
C VAL A 46 -4.52 4.16 -8.01
N ASN A 47 -4.84 3.74 -6.77
CA ASN A 47 -5.84 4.42 -5.96
C ASN A 47 -5.22 5.53 -5.11
N SER A 48 -5.75 6.76 -5.18
CA SER A 48 -5.40 7.85 -4.27
C SER A 48 -3.89 8.18 -4.26
N LYS A 49 -3.39 8.81 -3.19
CA LYS A 49 -1.99 9.16 -2.97
C LYS A 49 -1.32 8.18 -2.04
N SER A 50 -0.35 7.43 -2.57
CA SER A 50 0.52 6.58 -1.77
C SER A 50 1.99 6.95 -1.96
N THR A 51 2.66 7.30 -0.85
CA THR A 51 4.09 7.69 -0.89
C THR A 51 4.99 6.53 -1.31
N ILE A 52 4.63 5.30 -0.97
CA ILE A 52 5.43 4.13 -1.35
C ILE A 52 5.20 3.74 -2.81
N VAL A 53 3.97 3.86 -3.30
CA VAL A 53 3.66 3.66 -4.73
C VAL A 53 4.39 4.71 -5.56
N TYR A 54 4.31 5.99 -5.19
CA TYR A 54 5.04 7.07 -5.85
C TYR A 54 6.55 6.78 -5.93
N LYS A 55 7.15 6.36 -4.82
CA LYS A 55 8.58 6.04 -4.77
C LYS A 55 8.95 4.86 -5.67
N THR A 56 8.10 3.83 -5.72
CA THR A 56 8.27 2.66 -6.58
C THR A 56 8.16 3.02 -8.07
N LEU A 57 7.20 3.87 -8.43
CA LEU A 57 7.07 4.39 -9.80
C LEU A 57 8.28 5.25 -10.19
N CYS A 58 8.80 6.07 -9.26
CA CYS A 58 10.04 6.82 -9.49
C CYS A 58 11.23 5.89 -9.73
N GLU A 59 11.39 4.84 -8.92
CA GLU A 59 12.46 3.85 -9.07
C GLU A 59 12.35 3.10 -10.42
N ALA A 60 11.12 2.75 -10.83
CA ALA A 60 10.85 2.13 -12.13
C ALA A 60 11.24 3.05 -13.30
N ALA A 61 10.90 4.34 -13.22
CA ALA A 61 11.27 5.33 -14.22
C ALA A 61 12.80 5.55 -14.28
N GLN A 62 13.46 5.60 -13.12
CA GLN A 62 14.93 5.67 -13.02
C GLN A 62 15.61 4.43 -13.59
N SER A 63 14.93 3.28 -13.54
CA SER A 63 15.35 2.03 -14.18
C SER A 63 15.01 1.97 -15.68
N HIS A 64 14.73 3.12 -16.31
CA HIS A 64 14.42 3.26 -17.75
C HIS A 64 13.19 2.47 -18.24
N LYS A 65 12.24 2.15 -17.35
CA LYS A 65 10.97 1.54 -17.74
C LYS A 65 10.00 2.62 -18.22
N ARG A 66 9.35 2.39 -19.36
CA ARG A 66 8.26 3.23 -19.85
C ARG A 66 6.94 2.66 -19.35
N PHE A 67 6.06 3.50 -18.84
CA PHE A 67 4.74 3.07 -18.40
C PHE A 67 3.83 4.29 -18.30
N THR A 68 2.53 4.04 -18.34
CA THR A 68 1.50 5.08 -18.19
C THR A 68 0.70 4.80 -16.93
N VAL A 69 0.42 5.83 -16.13
CA VAL A 69 -0.27 5.69 -14.84
C VAL A 69 -1.66 6.32 -14.89
N PHE A 70 -2.70 5.52 -14.65
CA PHE A 70 -4.02 6.03 -14.28
C PHE A 70 -4.09 6.21 -12.77
N VAL A 71 -4.60 7.37 -12.34
CA VAL A 71 -4.75 7.72 -10.92
C VAL A 71 -6.23 8.04 -10.67
N THR A 72 -6.84 7.38 -9.71
CA THR A 72 -8.21 7.70 -9.28
C THR A 72 -8.24 9.02 -8.53
N GLN A 73 -9.33 9.79 -8.67
CA GLN A 73 -9.48 11.08 -8.01
C GLN A 73 -9.47 10.97 -6.49
N SER A 74 -10.09 9.92 -5.92
CA SER A 74 -10.30 9.75 -4.48
C SER A 74 -11.13 10.90 -3.89
N SER A 75 -12.40 11.00 -4.31
CA SER A 75 -13.27 12.18 -4.14
C SER A 75 -13.50 12.67 -2.71
N VAL A 76 -13.17 11.89 -1.67
CA VAL A 76 -13.29 12.35 -0.27
C VAL A 76 -12.31 13.48 0.05
N ASP A 77 -11.10 13.45 -0.51
CA ASP A 77 -10.06 14.44 -0.27
C ASP A 77 -9.25 14.84 -1.52
N ASN A 78 -9.67 14.37 -2.71
CA ASN A 78 -9.01 14.58 -3.99
C ASN A 78 -7.50 14.28 -3.96
N SER A 79 -7.08 13.35 -3.09
CA SER A 79 -5.67 13.01 -2.93
C SER A 79 -5.03 12.46 -4.21
N GLY A 80 -5.83 11.92 -5.14
CA GLY A 80 -5.38 11.53 -6.47
C GLY A 80 -4.75 12.67 -7.28
N GLU A 81 -5.26 13.90 -7.14
CA GLU A 81 -4.71 15.07 -7.83
C GLU A 81 -3.28 15.37 -7.35
N ILE A 82 -3.03 15.22 -6.05
CA ILE A 82 -1.68 15.39 -5.46
C ILE A 82 -0.71 14.35 -6.03
N MET A 83 -1.17 13.09 -6.16
CA MET A 83 -0.36 12.02 -6.75
C MET A 83 -0.04 12.30 -8.22
N LEU A 84 -1.03 12.77 -8.98
CA LEU A 84 -0.87 13.18 -10.38
C LEU A 84 0.18 14.29 -10.51
N GLU A 85 0.11 15.34 -9.68
CA GLU A 85 1.10 16.41 -9.68
C GLU A 85 2.51 15.91 -9.37
N TRP A 86 2.65 15.00 -8.41
CA TRP A 86 3.95 14.42 -8.05
C TRP A 86 4.56 13.63 -9.21
N LEU A 87 3.75 12.84 -9.92
CA LEU A 87 4.18 12.08 -11.08
C LEU A 87 4.53 12.98 -12.27
N LYS A 88 3.71 14.01 -12.54
CA LYS A 88 3.99 15.02 -13.58
C LYS A 88 5.31 15.75 -13.33
N LYS A 89 5.59 16.14 -12.08
CA LYS A 89 6.87 16.77 -11.68
C LYS A 89 8.09 15.87 -11.94
N LYS A 90 7.89 14.55 -12.05
CA LYS A 90 8.92 13.57 -12.38
C LYS A 90 8.96 13.18 -13.86
N GLY A 91 8.12 13.79 -14.70
CA GLY A 91 8.04 13.48 -16.13
C GLY A 91 7.43 12.10 -16.43
N ILE A 92 6.68 11.52 -15.48
CA ILE A 92 5.97 10.25 -15.66
C ILE A 92 4.62 10.52 -16.31
N GLU A 93 4.31 9.80 -17.38
CA GLU A 93 3.02 9.91 -18.08
C GLU A 93 1.89 9.43 -17.15
N CYS A 94 0.96 10.32 -16.85
CA CYS A 94 -0.13 10.02 -15.94
C CYS A 94 -1.41 10.80 -16.26
N ASN A 95 -2.54 10.14 -16.02
CA ASN A 95 -3.88 10.66 -16.27
C ASN A 95 -4.76 10.46 -15.03
N LEU A 96 -5.53 11.49 -14.68
CA LEU A 96 -6.52 11.40 -13.62
C LEU A 96 -7.81 10.82 -14.18
N ILE A 97 -8.42 9.88 -13.46
CA ILE A 97 -9.69 9.27 -13.80
C ILE A 97 -10.68 9.42 -12.65
N LEU A 98 -11.98 9.43 -12.98
CA LEU A 98 -13.04 9.39 -11.98
C LEU A 98 -13.05 8.03 -11.27
N ASP A 99 -13.40 8.04 -9.99
CA ASP A 99 -13.51 6.81 -9.18
C ASP A 99 -14.55 5.84 -9.77
N SER A 100 -15.62 6.36 -10.38
CA SER A 100 -16.65 5.57 -11.08
C SER A 100 -16.17 4.99 -12.42
N ALA A 101 -15.08 5.50 -13.00
CA ALA A 101 -14.53 5.05 -14.27
C ALA A 101 -13.51 3.89 -14.12
N ILE A 102 -13.27 3.40 -12.90
CA ILE A 102 -12.31 2.30 -12.64
C ILE A 102 -12.59 1.10 -13.54
N GLY A 103 -13.85 0.65 -13.63
CA GLY A 103 -14.22 -0.49 -14.46
C GLY A 103 -13.95 -0.27 -15.97
N TYR A 104 -14.18 0.94 -16.46
CA TYR A 104 -13.95 1.30 -17.87
C TYR A 104 -12.45 1.29 -18.22
N TYR A 105 -11.59 1.80 -17.33
CA TYR A 105 -10.15 1.83 -17.57
C TYR A 105 -9.45 0.50 -17.25
N MET A 106 -10.04 -0.36 -16.41
CA MET A 106 -9.42 -1.62 -15.99
C MET A 106 -9.10 -2.56 -17.17
N GLU A 107 -9.88 -2.53 -18.26
CA GLU A 107 -9.58 -3.32 -19.47
C GLU A 107 -8.21 -2.97 -20.08
N LYS A 108 -7.85 -1.68 -20.02
CA LYS A 108 -6.60 -1.13 -20.56
C LYS A 108 -5.42 -1.25 -19.59
N VAL A 109 -5.67 -1.64 -18.34
CA VAL A 109 -4.67 -1.71 -17.27
C VAL A 109 -4.01 -3.08 -17.29
N ASP A 110 -2.69 -3.12 -17.11
CA ASP A 110 -1.93 -4.37 -17.01
C ASP A 110 -1.79 -4.82 -15.55
N LEU A 111 -1.65 -3.87 -14.62
CA LEU A 111 -1.50 -4.16 -13.20
C LEU A 111 -2.02 -3.02 -12.32
N VAL A 112 -2.48 -3.36 -11.13
CA VAL A 112 -2.91 -2.41 -10.11
C VAL A 112 -1.87 -2.33 -9.00
N LEU A 113 -1.47 -1.12 -8.64
CA LEU A 113 -0.63 -0.85 -7.48
C LEU A 113 -1.39 -0.04 -6.45
N THR A 114 -1.40 -0.51 -5.20
CA THR A 114 -1.91 0.28 -4.09
C THR A 114 -0.96 0.27 -2.91
N GLY A 115 -1.14 1.24 -2.01
CA GLY A 115 -0.56 1.18 -0.67
C GLY A 115 -1.49 0.47 0.31
N ALA A 116 -1.07 0.39 1.57
CA ALA A 116 -1.95 0.05 2.68
C ALA A 116 -1.64 0.94 3.89
N GLU A 117 -2.69 1.21 4.69
CA GLU A 117 -2.57 1.79 6.03
C GLU A 117 -2.27 0.70 7.07
N GLY A 118 -2.80 -0.50 6.87
CA GLY A 118 -2.49 -1.67 7.68
C GLY A 118 -2.70 -2.99 6.92
N VAL A 119 -1.90 -3.99 7.27
CA VAL A 119 -2.09 -5.39 6.83
C VAL A 119 -2.58 -6.19 8.03
N LEU A 120 -3.64 -6.96 7.83
CA LEU A 120 -4.30 -7.74 8.87
C LEU A 120 -3.72 -9.15 8.96
N GLU A 121 -4.09 -9.88 10.02
CA GLU A 121 -3.61 -11.25 10.27
C GLU A 121 -3.98 -12.24 9.15
N ASN A 122 -5.12 -12.04 8.49
CA ASN A 122 -5.55 -12.85 7.35
C ASN A 122 -4.91 -12.42 6.01
N GLY A 123 -4.00 -11.45 6.02
CA GLY A 123 -3.36 -10.89 4.83
C GLY A 123 -4.22 -9.92 4.02
N GLY A 124 -5.45 -9.64 4.47
CA GLY A 124 -6.24 -8.54 3.94
C GLY A 124 -5.69 -7.18 4.39
N ILE A 125 -6.17 -6.10 3.77
CA ILE A 125 -5.63 -4.75 4.01
C ILE A 125 -6.71 -3.75 4.38
N ILE A 126 -6.33 -2.75 5.16
CA ILE A 126 -7.09 -1.52 5.32
C ILE A 126 -6.37 -0.43 4.53
N ASN A 127 -7.10 0.26 3.67
CA ASN A 127 -6.56 1.38 2.89
C ASN A 127 -7.65 2.42 2.61
N LYS A 128 -7.27 3.55 2.01
CA LYS A 128 -8.20 4.59 1.55
C LYS A 128 -9.41 4.00 0.83
N ILE A 129 -10.58 4.55 1.10
CA ILE A 129 -11.85 4.19 0.44
C ILE A 129 -11.70 4.12 -1.09
N GLY A 130 -12.35 3.12 -1.70
CA GLY A 130 -12.24 2.82 -3.13
C GLY A 130 -11.22 1.73 -3.46
N THR A 131 -10.45 1.26 -2.48
CA THR A 131 -9.49 0.17 -2.68
C THR A 131 -10.20 -1.17 -2.89
N TYR A 132 -11.27 -1.43 -2.15
CA TYR A 132 -12.02 -2.67 -2.29
C TYR A 132 -12.74 -2.80 -3.66
N PRO A 133 -13.50 -1.79 -4.15
CA PRO A 133 -14.04 -1.80 -5.51
C PRO A 133 -12.97 -1.95 -6.59
N LEU A 134 -11.82 -1.28 -6.44
CA LEU A 134 -10.70 -1.42 -7.35
C LEU A 134 -10.18 -2.86 -7.42
N ALA A 135 -10.02 -3.50 -6.26
CA ALA A 135 -9.57 -4.89 -6.17
C ALA A 135 -10.60 -5.86 -6.77
N LEU A 136 -11.89 -5.58 -6.61
CA LEU A 136 -12.97 -6.36 -7.22
C LEU A 136 -12.93 -6.29 -8.76
N CYS A 137 -12.79 -5.10 -9.32
CA CYS A 137 -12.63 -4.92 -10.77
C CYS A 137 -11.36 -5.60 -11.30
N ALA A 138 -10.23 -5.46 -10.59
CA ALA A 138 -8.98 -6.10 -10.96
C ALA A 138 -9.13 -7.63 -11.01
N LYS A 139 -9.74 -8.22 -9.97
CA LYS A 139 -10.00 -9.65 -9.90
C LYS A 139 -10.93 -10.13 -11.01
N ALA A 140 -12.02 -9.42 -11.26
CA ALA A 140 -12.98 -9.77 -12.30
C ALA A 140 -12.35 -9.80 -13.71
N MET A 141 -11.38 -8.92 -13.97
CA MET A 141 -10.65 -8.84 -15.24
C MET A 141 -9.30 -9.57 -15.22
N ASN A 142 -9.03 -10.40 -14.20
CA ASN A 142 -7.79 -11.15 -14.02
C ASN A 142 -6.51 -10.27 -14.07
N LYS A 143 -6.61 -9.04 -13.59
CA LYS A 143 -5.47 -8.12 -13.46
C LYS A 143 -4.77 -8.33 -12.12
N PRO A 144 -3.44 -8.43 -12.07
CA PRO A 144 -2.71 -8.55 -10.81
C PRO A 144 -2.90 -7.30 -9.95
N PHE A 145 -3.19 -7.52 -8.68
CA PHE A 145 -3.39 -6.48 -7.66
C PHE A 145 -2.27 -6.58 -6.62
N TYR A 146 -1.30 -5.67 -6.71
CA TYR A 146 -0.15 -5.63 -5.82
C TYR A 146 -0.29 -4.54 -4.76
N VAL A 147 0.02 -4.92 -3.52
CA VAL A 147 -0.01 -4.01 -2.38
C VAL A 147 1.41 -3.75 -1.92
N LEU A 148 1.82 -2.48 -1.94
CA LEU A 148 3.11 -2.03 -1.47
C LEU A 148 3.00 -1.56 -0.02
N VAL A 149 3.72 -2.20 0.89
CA VAL A 149 3.53 -1.93 2.32
C VAL A 149 4.78 -2.23 3.14
N GLU A 150 5.04 -1.37 4.11
CA GLU A 150 6.10 -1.57 5.09
C GLU A 150 5.67 -2.59 6.17
N SER A 151 6.58 -3.49 6.56
CA SER A 151 6.31 -4.54 7.58
C SER A 151 5.82 -4.00 8.93
N PHE A 152 6.20 -2.79 9.32
CA PHE A 152 5.72 -2.17 10.57
C PHE A 152 4.25 -1.75 10.55
N LYS A 153 3.56 -1.85 9.41
CA LYS A 153 2.10 -1.66 9.29
C LYS A 153 1.30 -2.96 9.46
N PHE A 154 1.97 -4.07 9.76
CA PHE A 154 1.29 -5.32 10.04
C PHE A 154 0.65 -5.21 11.42
N ALA A 155 -0.63 -5.52 11.52
CA ALA A 155 -1.43 -5.34 12.71
C ALA A 155 -2.06 -6.67 13.15
N ARG A 156 -2.04 -6.93 14.46
CA ARG A 156 -2.76 -8.05 15.09
C ARG A 156 -4.25 -7.74 15.20
N LEU A 157 -4.88 -7.68 14.04
CA LEU A 157 -6.30 -7.41 13.85
C LEU A 157 -6.83 -8.39 12.80
N TYR A 158 -8.02 -8.93 13.05
CA TYR A 158 -8.67 -9.89 12.17
C TYR A 158 -10.07 -9.37 11.84
N LEU A 159 -10.27 -8.92 10.60
CA LEU A 159 -11.56 -8.42 10.11
C LEU A 159 -12.16 -9.43 9.12
N LEU A 160 -13.47 -9.64 9.20
CA LEU A 160 -14.23 -10.48 8.29
C LEU A 160 -14.96 -9.65 7.24
N ASN A 161 -15.42 -8.45 7.60
CA ASN A 161 -16.22 -7.59 6.75
C ASN A 161 -15.91 -6.09 7.00
N GLN A 162 -16.62 -5.21 6.28
CA GLN A 162 -16.45 -3.76 6.38
C GLN A 162 -16.94 -3.17 7.72
N ASP A 163 -17.86 -3.85 8.40
CA ASP A 163 -18.45 -3.40 9.66
C ASP A 163 -17.56 -3.69 10.86
N ASP A 164 -16.66 -4.67 10.73
CA ASP A 164 -15.67 -4.97 11.76
C ASP A 164 -14.58 -3.88 11.87
N ILE A 165 -14.44 -2.99 10.87
CA ILE A 165 -13.49 -1.88 10.94
C ILE A 165 -13.85 -0.96 12.11
N PRO A 166 -12.96 -0.73 13.09
CA PRO A 166 -13.25 0.13 14.24
C PRO A 166 -13.69 1.53 13.80
N GLN A 167 -14.83 2.02 14.31
CA GLN A 167 -15.41 3.30 13.89
C GLN A 167 -14.43 4.48 13.95
N ARG A 168 -13.55 4.49 14.96
CA ARG A 168 -12.48 5.51 15.13
C ARG A 168 -11.55 5.67 13.92
N ILE A 169 -11.43 4.63 13.08
CA ILE A 169 -10.63 4.63 11.85
C ILE A 169 -11.56 4.72 10.62
N LYS A 170 -12.72 4.05 10.65
CA LYS A 170 -13.68 3.98 9.53
C LYS A 170 -14.23 5.35 9.13
N CYS A 171 -14.70 6.14 10.10
CA CYS A 171 -15.32 7.44 9.87
C CYS A 171 -14.79 8.43 10.89
N LYS A 172 -14.03 9.44 10.45
CA LYS A 172 -13.51 10.44 11.40
C LYS A 172 -14.62 11.41 11.83
N HIS A 173 -15.42 11.96 10.90
CA HIS A 173 -16.43 12.99 11.22
C HIS A 173 -17.56 13.10 10.16
N SER A 174 -17.76 12.09 9.30
CA SER A 174 -18.75 12.13 8.21
C SER A 174 -19.47 10.79 8.05
N ALA A 175 -20.61 10.82 7.34
CA ALA A 175 -21.35 9.60 6.98
C ALA A 175 -20.57 8.70 6.01
N ASN A 176 -19.57 9.24 5.32
CA ASN A 176 -18.79 8.52 4.33
C ASN A 176 -17.53 7.89 4.96
N PRO A 177 -17.26 6.59 4.74
CA PRO A 177 -16.04 5.97 5.22
C PRO A 177 -14.82 6.56 4.52
N ILE A 178 -13.72 6.73 5.28
CA ILE A 178 -12.44 7.21 4.75
C ILE A 178 -11.51 6.07 4.33
N VAL A 179 -11.77 4.86 4.84
CA VAL A 179 -11.03 3.63 4.56
C VAL A 179 -12.00 2.48 4.27
N ASP A 180 -11.53 1.47 3.55
CA ASP A 180 -12.21 0.20 3.38
C ASP A 180 -11.26 -0.98 3.69
N TYR A 181 -11.87 -2.14 3.93
CA TYR A 181 -11.19 -3.41 4.08
C TYR A 181 -11.18 -4.14 2.72
N THR A 182 -10.02 -4.60 2.28
CA THR A 182 -9.88 -5.46 1.09
C THR A 182 -9.50 -6.87 1.53
N PRO A 183 -10.35 -7.88 1.29
CA PRO A 183 -10.06 -9.27 1.64
C PRO A 183 -8.84 -9.84 0.90
N PRO A 184 -8.13 -10.81 1.51
CA PRO A 184 -6.91 -11.39 0.93
C PRO A 184 -7.13 -12.08 -0.42
N ALA A 185 -8.35 -12.54 -0.71
CA ALA A 185 -8.68 -13.22 -1.97
C ALA A 185 -8.54 -12.34 -3.24
N PHE A 186 -8.55 -11.01 -3.05
CA PHE A 186 -8.39 -10.03 -4.13
C PHE A 186 -6.95 -9.52 -4.28
N ILE A 187 -6.05 -9.88 -3.36
CA ILE A 187 -4.67 -9.43 -3.36
C ILE A 187 -3.80 -10.51 -3.99
N THR A 188 -3.03 -10.14 -5.01
CA THR A 188 -2.11 -11.07 -5.67
C THR A 188 -0.84 -11.25 -4.85
N LEU A 189 -0.18 -10.15 -4.48
CA LEU A 189 1.04 -10.16 -3.67
C LEU A 189 1.15 -8.89 -2.79
N LEU A 190 1.75 -9.06 -1.62
CA LEU A 190 2.19 -8.00 -0.74
C LEU A 190 3.70 -7.78 -0.95
N LEU A 191 4.08 -6.61 -1.45
CA LEU A 191 5.46 -6.23 -1.72
C LEU A 191 5.99 -5.43 -0.53
N THR A 192 6.89 -6.03 0.25
CA THR A 192 7.36 -5.50 1.54
C THR A 192 8.87 -5.41 1.62
N ASN A 193 9.38 -4.79 2.69
CA ASN A 193 10.81 -4.76 2.98
C ASN A 193 11.39 -6.12 3.43
N LEU A 194 10.53 -7.12 3.63
CA LEU A 194 10.90 -8.51 3.92
C LEU A 194 10.92 -9.36 2.64
N GLY A 195 10.48 -8.81 1.51
CA GLY A 195 10.29 -9.53 0.24
C GLY A 195 8.83 -9.50 -0.22
N SER A 196 8.57 -10.25 -1.29
CA SER A 196 7.22 -10.52 -1.80
C SER A 196 6.56 -11.62 -0.96
N LEU A 197 5.39 -11.33 -0.41
CA LEU A 197 4.62 -12.24 0.42
C LEU A 197 3.29 -12.55 -0.26
N THR A 198 2.87 -13.81 -0.18
CA THR A 198 1.47 -14.18 -0.40
C THR A 198 0.66 -13.78 0.82
N THR A 199 -0.65 -13.61 0.67
CA THR A 199 -1.53 -13.26 1.78
C THR A 199 -1.53 -14.29 2.91
N ALA A 200 -1.39 -15.58 2.57
CA ALA A 200 -1.27 -16.65 3.55
C ALA A 200 0.00 -16.57 4.42
N ALA A 201 1.11 -16.10 3.84
CA ALA A 201 2.39 -15.97 4.55
C ALA A 201 2.41 -14.85 5.60
N VAL A 202 1.41 -13.96 5.60
CA VAL A 202 1.36 -12.81 6.52
C VAL A 202 1.24 -13.25 7.98
N SER A 203 0.47 -14.30 8.26
CA SER A 203 0.29 -14.80 9.62
C SER A 203 1.61 -15.31 10.22
N ASP A 204 2.38 -16.06 9.43
CA ASP A 204 3.70 -16.57 9.84
C ASP A 204 4.69 -15.42 10.11
N VAL A 205 4.70 -14.41 9.23
CA VAL A 205 5.53 -13.22 9.40
C VAL A 205 5.12 -12.43 10.64
N LEU A 206 3.82 -12.29 10.90
CA LEU A 206 3.31 -11.64 12.11
C LEU A 206 3.73 -12.38 13.37
N MET A 207 3.68 -13.70 13.39
CA MET A 207 4.18 -14.48 14.53
C MET A 207 5.67 -14.22 14.78
N GLN A 208 6.49 -14.15 13.72
CA GLN A 208 7.92 -13.87 13.84
C GLN A 208 8.25 -12.44 14.28
N LEU A 209 7.43 -11.46 13.90
CA LEU A 209 7.66 -10.05 14.25
C LEU A 209 7.30 -9.70 15.70
N TYR A 210 6.41 -10.47 16.32
CA TYR A 210 5.86 -10.19 17.66
C TYR A 210 6.39 -11.12 18.77
N LEU A 211 7.22 -12.10 18.44
CA LEU A 211 7.94 -12.97 19.38
C LEU A 211 9.37 -12.45 19.59
#